data_AF-A0A836X8U2-F1
#
_entry.id   AF-A0A836X8U2-F1
#
_cell.length_a   1.000
_cell.length_b   1.000
_cell.length_c   1.000
_cell.angle_alpha   90.00
_cell.angle_beta   90.00
_cell.angle_gamma   90.00
#
_symmetry.space_group_name_H-M   'P 1'
#
loop_
_entity.id
_entity.type
_entity.pdbx_description
1 polymer ?
#
loop_
_entity_poly.entity_id
_entity_poly.type
_entity_poly.pdbx_seq_one_letter_code
_entity_poly.pdbx_strand_id
1 'polypeptide(L)'
;MAAVERLDIKVLSTLSLMKLNTEKAKALKKRYFERYPTAGEQKILSESGTVHAYELIYLLVKAIVQAQSIGRVKVRDSLGRIENHLGLSKAYHCPFTALNHDALGLDDLNLRIFRSD
;
A
#
# COMPACT_ATOMS: atom_id res chain seq x y z
N MET A 1 15.72 23.11 -17.68
CA MET A 1 15.61 22.10 -16.60
C MET A 1 16.94 21.84 -15.86
N ALA A 2 17.91 22.77 -15.86
CA ALA A 2 19.27 22.51 -15.37
C ALA A 2 19.48 22.52 -13.84
N ALA A 3 18.47 22.92 -13.04
CA ALA A 3 18.63 23.06 -11.59
C ALA A 3 18.40 21.75 -10.81
N VAL A 4 17.58 20.84 -11.34
CA VAL A 4 17.23 19.57 -10.65
C VAL A 4 18.37 18.55 -10.76
N GLU A 5 19.17 18.60 -11.83
CA GLU A 5 20.29 17.68 -12.09
C GLU A 5 21.49 17.85 -11.15
N ARG A 6 21.47 18.85 -10.25
CA ARG A 6 22.55 19.08 -9.26
C ARG A 6 22.10 18.82 -7.82
N LEU A 7 20.89 18.26 -7.65
CA LEU A 7 20.29 18.02 -6.34
C LEU A 7 20.28 16.53 -6.03
N ASP A 8 20.87 16.18 -4.88
CA ASP A 8 20.62 14.89 -4.24
C ASP A 8 19.20 14.88 -3.67
N ILE A 9 18.25 14.29 -4.40
CA ILE A 9 16.86 14.21 -3.91
C ILE A 9 16.72 12.95 -3.06
N LYS A 10 16.50 13.14 -1.76
CA LYS A 10 16.15 12.04 -0.84
C LYS A 10 14.64 11.89 -0.77
N VAL A 11 14.13 10.72 -1.17
CA VAL A 11 12.71 10.39 -1.17
C VAL A 11 12.44 9.31 -0.15
N LEU A 12 11.54 9.59 0.79
CA LEU A 12 10.99 8.59 1.70
C LEU A 12 9.81 7.89 1.03
N SER A 13 9.84 6.56 0.97
CA SER A 13 8.74 5.75 0.45
C SER A 13 8.43 4.60 1.40
N THR A 14 7.17 4.19 1.47
CA THR A 14 6.74 3.01 2.24
C THR A 14 6.81 1.71 1.42
N LEU A 15 7.06 1.81 0.11
CA LEU A 15 6.90 0.68 -0.81
C LEU A 15 7.82 0.75 -2.03
N SER A 16 8.11 -0.43 -2.57
CA SER A 16 8.52 -0.63 -3.95
C SER A 16 7.79 -1.83 -4.54
N LEU A 17 6.92 -1.62 -5.54
CA LEU A 17 6.18 -2.73 -6.14
C LEU A 17 7.09 -3.64 -6.97
N MET A 18 8.19 -3.11 -7.51
CA MET A 18 9.25 -3.93 -8.14
C MET A 18 9.83 -5.01 -7.21
N LYS A 19 9.89 -4.75 -5.90
CA LYS A 19 10.41 -5.73 -4.91
C LYS A 19 9.36 -6.78 -4.50
N LEU A 20 8.09 -6.59 -4.87
CA LEU A 20 7.01 -7.53 -4.54
C LEU A 20 6.84 -8.56 -5.67
N ASN A 21 7.26 -9.80 -5.40
CA ASN A 21 7.20 -10.91 -6.35
C ASN A 21 6.25 -12.04 -5.94
N THR A 22 5.35 -11.80 -5.00
CA THR A 22 4.32 -12.76 -4.61
C THR A 22 3.32 -12.98 -5.74
N GLU A 23 2.66 -14.14 -5.77
CA GLU A 23 1.62 -14.43 -6.77
C GLU A 23 0.47 -13.41 -6.72
N LYS A 24 0.09 -12.93 -5.52
CA LYS A 24 -0.90 -11.85 -5.38
C LYS A 24 -0.42 -10.55 -6.03
N ALA A 25 0.84 -10.17 -5.88
CA ALA A 25 1.40 -8.96 -6.50
C ALA A 25 1.47 -9.09 -8.03
N LYS A 26 1.84 -10.27 -8.56
CA LYS A 26 1.79 -10.56 -10.00
C LYS A 26 0.37 -10.45 -10.53
N ALA A 27 -0.61 -11.01 -9.82
CA ALA A 27 -2.02 -10.94 -10.19
C ALA A 27 -2.56 -9.50 -10.16
N LEU A 28 -2.16 -8.68 -9.17
CA LEU A 28 -2.49 -7.26 -9.14
C LEU A 28 -1.93 -6.55 -10.37
N LYS A 29 -0.63 -6.72 -10.65
CA LYS A 29 0.04 -6.09 -11.81
C LYS A 29 -0.68 -6.43 -13.11
N LYS A 30 -0.98 -7.71 -13.33
CA LYS A 30 -1.73 -8.19 -14.51
C LYS A 30 -3.07 -7.46 -14.64
N ARG A 31 -3.89 -7.46 -13.58
CA ARG A 31 -5.21 -6.81 -13.59
C ARG A 31 -5.13 -5.30 -13.77
N TYR A 32 -4.12 -4.66 -13.20
CA TYR A 32 -3.92 -3.22 -13.37
C TYR A 32 -3.69 -2.88 -14.85
N PHE A 33 -2.76 -3.57 -15.51
CA PHE A 33 -2.46 -3.32 -16.92
C PHE A 33 -3.58 -3.75 -17.88
N GLU A 34 -4.41 -4.72 -17.51
CA GLU A 34 -5.65 -5.03 -18.24
C GLU A 34 -6.71 -3.92 -18.13
N ARG A 35 -6.78 -3.24 -16.98
CA ARG A 35 -7.82 -2.25 -16.68
C ARG A 35 -7.48 -0.84 -17.16
N TYR A 36 -6.21 -0.46 -17.05
CA TYR A 36 -5.77 0.91 -17.27
C TYR A 36 -4.85 0.99 -18.50
N PRO A 37 -5.16 1.83 -19.51
CA PRO A 37 -4.24 2.10 -20.59
C PRO A 37 -3.04 2.86 -20.02
N THR A 38 -1.89 2.19 -19.94
CA THR A 38 -0.64 2.77 -19.44
C THR A 38 0.22 3.21 -20.62
N ALA A 39 0.86 4.38 -20.50
CA ALA A 39 1.74 4.90 -21.53
C ALA A 39 3.08 4.13 -21.52
N GLY A 40 3.24 3.18 -22.44
CA GLY A 40 4.49 2.44 -22.65
C GLY A 40 4.89 1.53 -21.48
N GLU A 41 6.08 0.94 -21.58
CA GLU A 41 6.53 -0.17 -20.73
C GLU A 41 6.35 0.06 -19.21
N GLN A 42 5.34 -0.63 -18.66
CA GLN A 42 5.27 -1.16 -17.29
C GLN A 42 5.49 -0.18 -16.13
N LYS A 43 4.81 0.96 -16.10
CA LYS A 43 4.73 1.77 -14.87
C LYS A 43 3.31 1.83 -14.33
N ILE A 44 3.14 1.29 -13.12
CA ILE A 44 1.96 1.53 -12.30
C ILE A 44 2.06 2.95 -11.76
N LEU A 45 1.08 3.79 -12.08
CA LEU A 45 1.03 5.15 -11.56
C LEU A 45 0.88 5.10 -10.05
N SER A 46 1.79 5.76 -9.32
CA SER A 46 1.82 5.74 -7.85
C SER A 46 1.75 4.31 -7.28
N GLU A 47 2.85 3.57 -7.39
CA GLU A 47 2.94 2.19 -6.89
C GLU A 47 2.47 2.08 -5.43
N SER A 48 2.94 2.99 -4.56
CA SER A 48 2.58 3.03 -3.15
C SER A 48 1.09 3.29 -2.96
N GLY A 49 0.53 4.30 -3.63
CA GLY A 49 -0.89 4.63 -3.56
C GLY A 49 -1.77 3.48 -4.04
N THR A 50 -1.39 2.83 -5.15
CA THR A 50 -2.13 1.70 -5.73
C THR A 50 -2.18 0.51 -4.78
N VAL A 51 -1.03 0.14 -4.19
CA VAL A 51 -0.96 -1.01 -3.29
C VAL A 51 -1.65 -0.71 -1.96
N HIS A 52 -1.44 0.46 -1.37
CA HIS A 52 -2.10 0.85 -0.12
C HIS A 52 -3.62 0.90 -0.28
N ALA A 53 -4.13 1.44 -1.39
CA ALA A 53 -5.56 1.44 -1.67
C ALA A 53 -6.11 0.02 -1.81
N TYR A 54 -5.39 -0.86 -2.53
CA TYR A 54 -5.76 -2.26 -2.68
C TYR A 54 -5.86 -2.95 -1.31
N GLU A 55 -4.82 -2.87 -0.49
CA GLU A 55 -4.78 -3.51 0.84
C GLU A 55 -5.85 -2.96 1.79
N LEU A 56 -6.05 -1.63 1.79
CA LEU A 56 -7.07 -0.98 2.62
C LEU A 56 -8.48 -1.47 2.29
N ILE A 57 -8.81 -1.69 1.01
CA ILE A 57 -10.12 -2.21 0.61
C ILE A 57 -10.34 -3.61 1.19
N TYR A 58 -9.34 -4.49 1.19
CA TYR A 58 -9.48 -5.82 1.80
C TYR A 58 -9.60 -5.76 3.33
N LEU A 59 -8.88 -4.86 4.00
CA LEU A 59 -9.04 -4.62 5.43
C LEU A 59 -10.45 -4.10 5.75
N LEU A 60 -10.98 -3.18 4.94
CA LEU A 60 -12.32 -2.64 5.09
C LEU A 60 -13.40 -3.73 4.89
N VAL A 61 -13.27 -4.54 3.85
CA VAL A 61 -14.18 -5.69 3.61
C VAL A 61 -14.16 -6.64 4.80
N LYS A 62 -12.97 -6.96 5.33
CA LYS A 62 -12.84 -7.82 6.50
C LYS A 62 -13.55 -7.24 7.72
N ALA A 63 -13.39 -5.95 7.98
CA ALA A 63 -14.08 -5.26 9.07
C ALA A 63 -15.60 -5.24 8.89
N ILE A 64 -16.11 -5.03 7.67
CA ILE A 64 -17.55 -5.06 7.36
C ILE A 64 -18.13 -6.46 7.63
N VAL A 65 -17.47 -7.52 7.15
CA VAL A 65 -17.89 -8.91 7.39
C VAL A 65 -17.92 -9.21 8.89
N GLN A 66 -16.88 -8.82 9.62
CA GLN A 66 -16.80 -9.00 11.06
C GLN A 66 -17.84 -8.16 11.83
N ALA A 67 -18.17 -6.97 11.35
CA ALA A 67 -19.17 -6.09 11.95
C ALA A 67 -20.62 -6.55 11.70
N GLN A 68 -20.83 -7.40 10.67
CA GLN A 68 -22.15 -7.73 10.12
C GLN A 68 -22.98 -6.46 9.86
N SER A 69 -22.32 -5.40 9.41
CA SER A 69 -22.90 -4.08 9.26
C SER A 69 -22.04 -3.19 8.39
N ILE A 70 -22.68 -2.26 7.70
CA ILE A 70 -22.03 -1.13 7.02
C ILE A 70 -22.11 0.16 7.87
N GLY A 71 -22.65 0.08 9.08
CA GLY A 71 -22.74 1.23 9.99
C GLY A 71 -21.35 1.69 10.42
N ARG A 72 -21.03 2.97 10.15
CA ARG A 72 -19.70 3.57 10.33
C ARG A 72 -19.03 3.20 11.66
N VAL A 73 -19.75 3.34 12.79
CA VAL A 73 -19.21 3.05 14.13
C VAL A 73 -18.83 1.57 14.26
N LYS A 74 -19.75 0.66 13.88
CA LYS A 74 -19.49 -0.79 13.94
C LYS A 74 -18.34 -1.22 13.05
N VAL A 75 -18.22 -0.64 11.85
CA VAL A 75 -17.12 -0.93 10.92
C VAL A 75 -15.79 -0.42 11.48
N ARG A 76 -15.74 0.81 12.00
CA ARG A 76 -14.55 1.37 12.63
C ARG A 76 -14.09 0.53 13.81
N ASP A 77 -15.01 0.15 14.69
CA ASP A 77 -14.68 -0.65 15.87
C ASP A 77 -14.23 -2.07 15.46
N SER A 78 -14.76 -2.62 14.36
CA SER A 78 -14.27 -3.88 13.77
C SER A 78 -12.89 -3.77 13.11
N LEU A 79 -12.52 -2.63 12.51
CA LEU A 79 -11.16 -2.43 11.99
C LEU A 79 -10.11 -2.64 13.10
N GLY A 80 -10.38 -2.12 14.31
CA GLY A 80 -9.54 -2.30 15.49
C GLY A 80 -9.50 -3.72 16.07
N ARG A 81 -10.30 -4.66 15.54
CA ARG A 81 -10.35 -6.07 15.94
C ARG A 81 -9.80 -7.01 14.88
N ILE A 82 -9.22 -6.48 13.80
CA ILE A 82 -8.51 -7.31 12.83
C ILE A 82 -7.21 -7.76 13.47
N GLU A 83 -7.06 -9.07 13.71
CA GLU A 83 -5.82 -9.61 14.30
C GLU A 83 -4.72 -9.81 13.25
N ASN A 84 -5.08 -10.36 12.09
CA ASN A 84 -4.11 -10.74 11.07
C ASN A 84 -4.63 -10.44 9.66
N HIS A 85 -3.78 -9.91 8.78
CA HIS A 85 -4.07 -9.79 7.36
C HIS A 85 -2.79 -9.97 6.54
N LEU A 86 -2.77 -10.95 5.63
CA LEU A 86 -1.67 -11.12 4.69
C LEU A 86 -1.88 -10.22 3.46
N GLY A 87 -1.30 -9.03 3.53
CA GLY A 87 -1.30 -8.04 2.47
C GLY A 87 -0.39 -8.40 1.29
N LEU A 88 -0.29 -7.48 0.35
CA LEU A 88 0.69 -7.46 -0.73
C LEU A 88 2.06 -7.00 -0.26
N SER A 89 2.11 -5.96 0.58
CA SER A 89 3.33 -5.31 1.04
C SER A 89 3.95 -6.05 2.23
N LYS A 90 3.11 -6.51 3.16
CA LYS A 90 3.54 -7.24 4.38
C LYS A 90 2.42 -8.09 4.99
N ALA A 91 2.78 -8.86 6.02
CA ALA A 91 1.83 -9.43 6.96
C ALA A 91 1.51 -8.39 8.04
N TYR A 92 0.24 -8.02 8.16
CA TYR A 92 -0.24 -7.12 9.22
C TYR A 92 -0.65 -7.95 10.43
N HIS A 93 -0.15 -7.56 11.59
CA HIS A 93 -0.55 -8.06 12.90
C HIS A 93 -1.15 -6.90 13.68
N CYS A 94 -2.43 -6.98 14.03
CA CYS A 94 -3.20 -5.90 14.64
C CYS A 94 -3.00 -4.54 13.93
N PRO A 95 -3.35 -4.41 12.62
CA PRO A 95 -3.07 -3.20 11.83
C PRO A 95 -3.60 -1.92 12.46
N PHE A 96 -4.72 -2.01 13.19
CA PHE A 96 -5.32 -0.88 13.88
C PHE A 96 -5.55 -1.24 15.34
N THR A 97 -5.19 -0.32 16.23
CA THR A 97 -5.40 -0.42 17.68
C THR A 97 -5.94 0.92 18.18
N ALA A 98 -6.47 0.97 19.41
CA ALA A 98 -6.95 2.23 19.98
C ALA A 98 -5.91 3.37 20.02
N LEU A 99 -4.61 3.02 19.96
CA LEU A 99 -3.49 3.97 20.03
C LEU A 99 -2.76 4.17 18.71
N ASN A 100 -2.98 3.32 17.70
CA ASN A 100 -2.28 3.38 16.42
C ASN A 100 -3.23 2.99 15.27
N HIS A 101 -3.49 3.95 14.37
CA HIS A 101 -4.35 3.77 13.20
C HIS A 101 -3.59 3.81 11.86
N ASP A 102 -2.26 3.90 11.89
CA ASP A 102 -1.46 4.04 10.67
C ASP A 102 -1.17 2.70 10.00
N ALA A 103 -1.17 1.59 10.78
CA ALA A 103 -0.75 0.25 10.34
C ALA A 103 0.67 0.18 9.75
N LEU A 104 1.45 1.24 9.91
CA LEU A 104 2.83 1.41 9.45
C LEU A 104 3.73 1.76 10.63
N GLY A 105 4.99 1.33 10.54
CA GLY A 105 6.05 1.63 11.48
C GLY A 105 7.33 2.04 10.74
N LEU A 106 8.38 2.31 11.51
CA LEU A 106 9.67 2.75 10.96
C LEU A 106 10.26 1.73 9.96
N ASP A 107 10.05 0.44 10.19
CA ASP A 107 10.56 -0.64 9.33
C ASP A 107 9.90 -0.67 7.94
N ASP A 108 8.75 0.00 7.78
CA ASP A 108 8.10 0.16 6.48
C ASP A 108 8.72 1.30 5.66
N LEU A 109 9.48 2.20 6.29
CA LEU A 109 10.04 3.38 5.66
C LEU A 109 11.36 3.06 4.95
N ASN A 110 11.42 3.41 3.67
CA ASN A 110 12.58 3.22 2.80
C ASN A 110 13.04 4.58 2.28
N LEU A 111 14.25 4.99 2.65
CA LEU A 111 14.88 6.19 2.08
C LEU A 111 15.61 5.83 0.78
N ARG A 112 15.32 6.57 -0.29
CA ARG A 112 15.99 6.45 -1.58
C ARG A 112 16.66 7.76 -1.92
N ILE A 113 17.81 7.69 -2.58
CA ILE A 113 18.51 8.87 -3.09
C ILE A 113 18.42 8.80 -4.61
N PHE A 114 17.82 9.80 -5.23
CA PHE A 114 17.86 10.00 -6.67
C PHE A 114 19.05 10.89 -6.99
N ARG A 115 19.94 10.36 -7.83
CA ARG A 115 21.09 11.06 -8.38
C ARG A 115 20.93 11.09 -9.89
N SER A 116 21.10 12.26 -10.47
CA SER A 116 21.53 12.39 -11.86
C SER A 116 22.95 11.89 -11.93
N ASP A 117 23.19 10.86 -12.75
CA ASP A 117 24.54 10.49 -13.17
C ASP A 117 25.11 11.58 -14.10
#